data_AF-A0A841Q137-F1
#
_entry.id   AF-A0A841Q137-F1
#
_cell.length_a   1.000
_cell.length_b   1.000
_cell.length_c   1.000
_cell.angle_alpha   90.00
_cell.angle_beta   90.00
_cell.angle_gamma   90.00
#
_symmetry.space_group_name_H-M   'P 1'
#
loop_
_entity.id
_entity.type
_entity.pdbx_description
1 polymer ?
#
loop_
_entity_poly.entity_id
_entity_poly.type
_entity_poly.pdbx_seq_one_letter_code
_entity_poly.pdbx_strand_id
1 'polypeptide(L)'
;MSDYLVKATAFKQQVRVYATTTTDMVNEAVKRHQAYPTATAALGRAMTVGTMMGAMMKGEDKLTVKVEGNGPLGPIIVDSDSAGNTRGYVYNPQVHFELNRAGKLDVARAVGTDGYIGVARDLGMNEQFTSHSPIVSGELGEDFTYYFATSEQIPSSVGLGVLVDTDNSVLAAGGFIIQVLPDADEDIVDLMEKQIEATPPISKLIERGYSPEGIIETITGGDYQLLENHPVQFHCPCSKDRIGRSMIGLGSEEIQSMITEDGGAETQCHFCNAQYDFSIEDLQHVKEEALAQEERKG
;
A
#
# COMPACT_ATOMS: atom_id res chain seq x y z
N MET A 1 10.65 14.34 -9.31
CA MET A 1 10.93 14.74 -7.92
C MET A 1 11.08 13.43 -7.17
N SER A 2 12.09 13.27 -6.30
CA SER A 2 12.21 12.03 -5.52
C SER A 2 11.00 11.87 -4.60
N ASP A 3 10.51 10.65 -4.45
CA ASP A 3 9.40 10.34 -3.55
C ASP A 3 9.80 10.48 -2.07
N TYR A 4 8.95 11.13 -1.29
CA TYR A 4 9.12 11.28 0.16
C TYR A 4 7.80 11.62 0.85
N LEU A 5 7.78 11.35 2.16
CA LEU A 5 6.68 11.64 3.05
C LEU A 5 7.07 12.74 4.03
N VAL A 6 6.08 13.57 4.39
CA VAL A 6 6.16 14.61 5.40
C VAL A 6 5.12 14.36 6.50
N LYS A 7 5.55 14.55 7.76
CA LYS A 7 4.69 14.61 8.94
C LYS A 7 4.62 16.05 9.42
N ALA A 8 3.42 16.52 9.73
CA ALA A 8 3.18 17.86 10.25
C ALA A 8 2.07 17.86 11.29
N THR A 9 2.00 18.93 12.07
CA THR A 9 0.83 19.33 12.85
C THR A 9 0.29 20.65 12.33
N ALA A 10 -1.00 20.91 12.51
CA ALA A 10 -1.66 22.13 12.06
C ALA A 10 -2.58 22.68 13.17
N PHE A 11 -2.96 23.96 13.04
CA PHE A 11 -3.91 24.62 13.93
C PHE A 11 -3.56 24.47 15.41
N LYS A 12 -2.37 24.97 15.81
CA LYS A 12 -1.85 24.86 17.18
C LYS A 12 -1.80 23.40 17.70
N GLN A 13 -1.41 22.46 16.84
CA GLN A 13 -1.30 21.04 17.15
C GLN A 13 -2.62 20.33 17.44
N GLN A 14 -3.75 20.87 16.99
CA GLN A 14 -5.05 20.20 17.09
C GLN A 14 -5.26 19.16 15.97
N VAL A 15 -4.48 19.26 14.90
CA VAL A 15 -4.57 18.37 13.74
C VAL A 15 -3.20 17.79 13.43
N ARG A 16 -3.18 16.50 13.06
CA ARG A 16 -2.01 15.80 12.53
C ARG A 16 -2.19 15.57 11.04
N VAL A 17 -1.15 15.85 10.26
CA VAL A 17 -1.16 15.76 8.80
C VAL A 17 0.02 14.93 8.32
N TYR A 18 -0.27 14.02 7.40
CA TYR A 18 0.72 13.30 6.61
C TYR A 18 0.47 13.65 5.16
N ALA A 19 1.53 13.91 4.40
CA ALA A 19 1.44 14.06 2.95
C ALA A 19 2.63 13.36 2.29
N THR A 20 2.43 12.79 1.11
CA THR A 20 3.47 12.03 0.41
C THR A 20 3.35 12.15 -1.10
N THR A 21 4.50 12.09 -1.76
CA THR A 21 4.62 11.82 -3.19
C THR A 21 5.18 10.42 -3.37
N THR A 22 4.54 9.64 -4.23
CA THR A 22 4.77 8.19 -4.39
C THR A 22 4.83 7.79 -5.87
N THR A 23 5.21 8.74 -6.73
CA THR A 23 5.16 8.57 -8.19
C THR A 23 6.12 7.47 -8.64
N ASP A 24 7.38 7.54 -8.22
CA ASP A 24 8.42 6.58 -8.61
C ASP A 24 8.18 5.20 -7.98
N MET A 25 7.78 5.17 -6.71
CA MET A 25 7.43 3.95 -5.96
C MET A 25 6.27 3.19 -6.61
N VAL A 26 5.18 3.90 -6.96
CA VAL A 26 4.03 3.28 -7.63
C VAL A 26 4.41 2.86 -9.04
N ASN A 27 5.18 3.66 -9.78
CA ASN A 27 5.63 3.33 -11.12
C ASN A 27 6.50 2.05 -11.14
N GLU A 28 7.35 1.85 -10.13
CA GLU A 28 8.15 0.63 -9.97
C GLU A 28 7.26 -0.61 -9.77
N ALA A 29 6.25 -0.54 -8.91
CA ALA A 29 5.29 -1.63 -8.72
C ALA A 29 4.51 -1.94 -10.02
N VAL A 30 4.02 -0.90 -10.70
CA VAL A 30 3.25 -1.02 -11.95
C VAL A 30 4.08 -1.68 -13.05
N LYS A 31 5.35 -1.29 -13.20
CA LYS A 31 6.27 -1.90 -14.16
C LYS A 31 6.50 -3.38 -13.88
N ARG A 32 6.73 -3.74 -12.62
CA ARG A 32 6.93 -5.15 -12.20
C ARG A 32 5.72 -6.01 -12.50
N HIS A 33 4.53 -5.49 -12.23
CA HIS A 33 3.27 -6.23 -12.38
C HIS A 33 2.61 -6.05 -13.75
N GLN A 34 3.16 -5.21 -14.63
CA GLN A 34 2.58 -4.84 -15.93
C GLN A 34 1.10 -4.40 -15.79
N ALA A 35 0.83 -3.61 -14.76
CA ALA A 35 -0.53 -3.24 -14.40
C ALA A 35 -1.14 -2.28 -15.44
N TYR A 36 -2.40 -2.52 -15.80
CA TYR A 36 -3.16 -1.64 -16.69
C TYR A 36 -3.67 -0.41 -15.93
N PRO A 37 -4.16 0.66 -16.61
CA PRO A 37 -4.40 1.94 -15.97
C PRO A 37 -5.34 1.91 -14.76
N THR A 38 -6.46 1.16 -14.84
CA THR A 38 -7.40 1.09 -13.71
C THR A 38 -6.80 0.35 -12.51
N ALA A 39 -6.13 -0.77 -12.75
CA ALA A 39 -5.40 -1.50 -11.73
C ALA A 39 -4.26 -0.65 -11.11
N THR A 40 -3.56 0.12 -11.94
CA THR A 40 -2.52 1.07 -11.51
C THR A 40 -3.07 2.12 -10.55
N ALA A 41 -4.23 2.70 -10.86
CA ALA A 41 -4.86 3.67 -9.98
C ALA A 41 -5.26 3.05 -8.63
N ALA A 42 -5.84 1.85 -8.63
CA ALA A 42 -6.22 1.14 -7.41
C ALA A 42 -4.99 0.78 -6.55
N LEU A 43 -3.99 0.14 -7.16
CA LEU A 43 -2.74 -0.26 -6.49
C LEU A 43 -2.00 0.97 -5.95
N GLY A 44 -1.87 2.02 -6.76
CA GLY A 44 -1.16 3.24 -6.37
C GLY A 44 -1.82 3.97 -5.19
N ARG A 45 -3.16 4.03 -5.16
CA ARG A 45 -3.90 4.59 -4.01
C ARG A 45 -3.67 3.75 -2.75
N ALA A 46 -3.79 2.43 -2.85
CA ALA A 46 -3.57 1.52 -1.72
C ALA A 46 -2.12 1.57 -1.19
N MET A 47 -1.12 1.60 -2.08
CA MET A 47 0.27 1.74 -1.69
C MET A 47 0.52 3.08 -1.00
N THR A 48 -0.01 4.17 -1.55
CA THR A 48 0.18 5.52 -1.01
C THR A 48 -0.39 5.65 0.41
N VAL A 49 -1.61 5.16 0.66
CA VAL A 49 -2.16 5.16 2.03
C VAL A 49 -1.41 4.19 2.94
N GLY A 50 -1.02 3.02 2.45
CA GLY A 50 -0.20 2.07 3.20
C GLY A 50 1.13 2.66 3.66
N THR A 51 1.81 3.43 2.81
CA THR A 51 3.04 4.18 3.15
C THR A 51 2.80 5.22 4.24
N MET A 52 1.72 6.01 4.14
CA MET A 52 1.38 6.99 5.16
C MET A 52 1.02 6.35 6.50
N MET A 53 0.31 5.23 6.48
CA MET A 53 0.04 4.42 7.66
C MET A 53 1.32 3.81 8.24
N GLY A 54 2.25 3.38 7.38
CA GLY A 54 3.54 2.80 7.77
C GLY A 54 4.35 3.80 8.57
N ALA A 55 4.37 5.06 8.12
CA ALA A 55 5.01 6.17 8.82
C ALA A 55 4.40 6.50 10.20
N MET A 56 3.23 5.95 10.55
CA MET A 56 2.63 6.05 11.90
C MET A 56 3.18 4.99 12.87
N MET A 57 3.81 3.94 12.36
CA MET A 57 4.40 2.85 13.13
C MET A 57 5.74 3.27 13.77
N LYS A 58 6.25 2.47 14.72
CA LYS A 58 7.49 2.78 15.46
C LYS A 58 8.55 1.69 15.25
N GLY A 59 9.82 2.06 15.29
CA GLY A 59 10.92 1.10 15.26
C GLY A 59 10.85 0.20 14.04
N GLU A 60 10.88 -1.12 14.24
CA GLU A 60 10.85 -2.13 13.17
C GLU A 60 9.43 -2.67 12.88
N ASP A 61 8.39 -2.02 13.43
CA ASP A 61 7.01 -2.43 13.26
C ASP A 61 6.57 -2.30 11.80
N LYS A 62 5.68 -3.20 11.38
CA LYS A 62 5.17 -3.28 10.02
C LYS A 62 3.66 -3.33 10.01
N LEU A 63 3.08 -2.96 8.89
CA LEU A 63 1.67 -3.16 8.65
C LEU A 63 1.42 -3.78 7.29
N THR A 64 0.32 -4.52 7.22
CA THR A 64 -0.24 -5.07 5.99
C THR A 64 -1.66 -4.53 5.83
N VAL A 65 -1.90 -3.82 4.73
CA VAL A 65 -3.22 -3.45 4.26
C VAL A 65 -3.71 -4.51 3.28
N LYS A 66 -4.94 -4.97 3.49
CA LYS A 66 -5.66 -5.88 2.61
C LYS A 66 -6.98 -5.22 2.19
N VAL A 67 -7.20 -5.08 0.89
CA VAL A 67 -8.48 -4.61 0.34
C VAL A 67 -9.11 -5.73 -0.47
N GLU A 68 -10.32 -6.13 -0.08
CA GLU A 68 -11.12 -7.14 -0.79
C GLU A 68 -12.52 -6.59 -1.01
N GLY A 69 -12.82 -6.06 -2.20
CA GLY A 69 -14.15 -5.52 -2.54
C GLY A 69 -14.99 -6.43 -3.43
N ASN A 70 -14.56 -7.67 -3.66
CA ASN A 70 -15.18 -8.64 -4.58
C ASN A 70 -15.33 -8.14 -6.03
N GLY A 71 -14.48 -7.19 -6.45
CA GLY A 71 -14.36 -6.76 -7.83
C GLY A 71 -13.37 -7.59 -8.66
N PRO A 72 -13.34 -7.36 -9.99
CA PRO A 72 -12.48 -8.09 -10.93
C PRO A 72 -10.98 -7.89 -10.69
N LEU A 73 -10.55 -6.87 -9.95
CA LEU A 73 -9.14 -6.68 -9.56
C LEU A 73 -8.65 -7.77 -8.61
N GLY A 74 -9.57 -8.44 -7.89
CA GLY A 74 -9.26 -9.33 -6.78
C GLY A 74 -8.65 -8.57 -5.59
N PRO A 75 -8.05 -9.30 -4.63
CA PRO A 75 -7.43 -8.68 -3.46
C PRO A 75 -6.28 -7.73 -3.84
N ILE A 76 -6.20 -6.60 -3.12
CA ILE A 76 -5.03 -5.70 -3.10
C ILE A 76 -4.31 -5.93 -1.77
N ILE A 77 -3.02 -6.23 -1.82
CA ILE A 77 -2.18 -6.42 -0.63
C ILE A 77 -1.04 -5.41 -0.66
N VAL A 78 -0.83 -4.69 0.44
CA VAL A 78 0.25 -3.71 0.60
C VAL A 78 0.92 -3.93 1.95
N ASP A 79 2.23 -4.10 1.95
CA ASP A 79 3.05 -4.06 3.17
C ASP A 79 3.80 -2.73 3.22
N SER A 80 3.87 -2.12 4.40
CA SER A 80 4.73 -0.97 4.66
C SER A 80 5.37 -1.07 6.04
N ASP A 81 6.64 -0.65 6.13
CA ASP A 81 7.31 -0.43 7.41
C ASP A 81 7.33 1.05 7.80
N SER A 82 7.90 1.34 8.97
CA SER A 82 8.07 2.69 9.51
C SER A 82 9.13 3.55 8.79
N ALA A 83 9.99 2.92 7.97
CA ALA A 83 11.12 3.53 7.30
C ALA A 83 10.81 3.98 5.87
N GLY A 84 9.54 3.90 5.45
CA GLY A 84 9.11 4.29 4.11
C GLY A 84 9.34 3.22 3.03
N ASN A 85 9.65 1.98 3.42
CA ASN A 85 9.73 0.86 2.49
C ASN A 85 8.33 0.27 2.31
N THR A 86 7.83 0.29 1.08
CA THR A 86 6.50 -0.22 0.76
C THR A 86 6.57 -1.19 -0.40
N ARG A 87 5.74 -2.24 -0.38
CA ARG A 87 5.50 -3.13 -1.51
C ARG A 87 4.02 -3.44 -1.59
N GLY A 88 3.52 -3.68 -2.79
CA GLY A 88 2.14 -4.08 -2.94
C GLY A 88 1.87 -4.68 -4.30
N TYR A 89 0.84 -5.50 -4.36
CA TYR A 89 0.37 -6.13 -5.58
C TYR A 89 -1.16 -6.21 -5.60
N VAL A 90 -1.68 -6.44 -6.80
CA VAL A 90 -3.09 -6.78 -7.04
C VAL A 90 -3.14 -8.15 -7.68
N TYR A 91 -4.22 -8.89 -7.44
CA TYR A 91 -4.35 -10.25 -7.97
C TYR A 91 -4.47 -10.27 -9.51
N ASN A 92 -5.28 -9.37 -10.09
CA ASN A 92 -5.46 -9.27 -11.54
C ASN A 92 -4.94 -7.91 -12.08
N PRO A 93 -3.63 -7.76 -12.35
CA PRO A 93 -3.04 -6.46 -12.73
C PRO A 93 -3.51 -5.95 -14.10
N GLN A 94 -4.05 -6.81 -14.96
CA GLN A 94 -4.49 -6.46 -16.32
C GLN A 94 -5.97 -6.00 -16.39
N VAL A 95 -6.54 -5.59 -15.26
CA VAL A 95 -7.91 -5.08 -15.19
C VAL A 95 -7.96 -3.62 -15.65
N HIS A 96 -8.79 -3.35 -16.66
CA HIS A 96 -9.04 -2.01 -17.18
C HIS A 96 -10.43 -1.91 -17.81
N PHE A 97 -10.97 -0.70 -17.83
CA PHE A 97 -12.29 -0.37 -18.34
C PHE A 97 -12.25 0.97 -19.07
N GLU A 98 -13.31 1.26 -19.80
CA GLU A 98 -13.62 2.63 -20.20
C GLU A 98 -13.73 3.55 -18.97
N LEU A 99 -13.50 4.84 -19.19
CA LEU A 99 -13.63 5.85 -18.13
C LEU A 99 -15.07 5.87 -17.59
N ASN A 100 -15.19 6.19 -16.30
CA ASN A 100 -16.48 6.35 -15.66
C ASN A 100 -17.22 7.61 -16.17
N ARG A 101 -18.43 7.86 -15.68
CA ARG A 101 -19.27 8.99 -16.09
C ARG A 101 -18.64 10.37 -15.84
N ALA A 102 -17.64 10.46 -14.97
CA ALA A 102 -16.88 11.67 -14.70
C ALA A 102 -15.59 11.78 -15.54
N GLY A 103 -15.38 10.87 -16.50
CA GLY A 103 -14.17 10.84 -17.34
C GLY A 103 -12.90 10.42 -16.58
N LYS A 104 -13.04 9.65 -15.50
CA LYS A 104 -11.92 9.15 -14.68
C LYS A 104 -11.80 7.63 -14.74
N LEU A 105 -10.65 7.10 -14.33
CA LEU A 105 -10.46 5.65 -14.17
C LEU A 105 -11.47 5.09 -13.15
N ASP A 106 -12.15 4.01 -13.52
CA ASP A 106 -13.23 3.40 -12.74
C ASP A 106 -12.67 2.45 -11.66
N VAL A 107 -12.10 3.04 -10.60
CA VAL A 107 -11.44 2.30 -9.51
C VAL A 107 -12.46 1.51 -8.70
N ALA A 108 -13.60 2.11 -8.36
CA ALA A 108 -14.69 1.42 -7.66
C ALA A 108 -15.15 0.15 -8.39
N ARG A 109 -15.27 0.19 -9.72
CA ARG A 109 -15.61 -1.02 -10.49
C ARG A 109 -14.53 -2.09 -10.44
N ALA A 110 -13.25 -1.70 -10.39
CA ALA A 110 -12.14 -2.65 -10.32
C ALA A 110 -12.06 -3.33 -8.95
N VAL A 111 -12.08 -2.52 -7.88
CA VAL A 111 -12.00 -2.99 -6.49
C VAL A 111 -13.25 -3.76 -6.08
N GLY A 112 -14.42 -3.26 -6.51
CA GLY A 112 -15.73 -3.67 -6.05
C GLY A 112 -16.12 -2.99 -4.73
N THR A 113 -17.40 -3.08 -4.39
CA THR A 113 -18.01 -2.35 -3.26
C THR A 113 -18.66 -3.27 -2.22
N ASP A 114 -18.48 -4.58 -2.36
CA ASP A 114 -19.05 -5.57 -1.46
C ASP A 114 -17.91 -6.34 -0.82
N GLY A 115 -17.40 -5.83 0.31
CA GLY A 115 -16.29 -6.45 1.01
C GLY A 115 -15.68 -5.53 2.06
N TYR A 116 -14.39 -5.72 2.36
CA TYR A 116 -13.74 -5.11 3.52
C TYR A 116 -12.31 -4.63 3.24
N ILE A 117 -11.90 -3.65 4.04
CA ILE A 117 -10.51 -3.29 4.28
C ILE A 117 -10.09 -3.95 5.58
N GLY A 118 -8.95 -4.64 5.57
CA GLY A 118 -8.28 -5.16 6.74
C GLY A 118 -6.90 -4.53 6.90
N VAL A 119 -6.53 -4.19 8.13
CA VAL A 119 -5.20 -3.67 8.45
C VAL A 119 -4.63 -4.51 9.58
N ALA A 120 -3.57 -5.26 9.29
CA ALA A 120 -2.83 -6.03 10.26
C ALA A 120 -1.56 -5.28 10.65
N ARG A 121 -1.26 -5.21 11.95
CA ARG A 121 -0.04 -4.62 12.49
C ARG A 121 0.82 -5.70 13.13
N ASP A 122 2.04 -5.83 12.67
CA ASP A 122 3.09 -6.65 13.26
C ASP A 122 3.97 -5.75 14.14
N LEU A 123 3.79 -5.90 15.46
CA LEU A 123 4.50 -5.13 16.49
C LEU A 123 5.69 -5.89 17.08
N GLY A 124 6.18 -6.95 16.40
CA GLY A 124 7.22 -7.84 16.92
C GLY A 124 6.79 -8.65 18.15
N MET A 125 5.49 -8.67 18.45
CA MET A 125 4.87 -9.47 19.51
C MET A 125 4.24 -10.73 18.89
N ASN A 126 4.03 -11.78 19.69
CA ASN A 126 3.45 -13.05 19.22
C ASN A 126 1.99 -12.93 18.69
N GLU A 127 1.37 -11.76 18.78
CA GLU A 127 0.00 -11.51 18.33
C GLU A 127 -0.03 -10.35 17.34
N GLN A 128 -0.59 -10.61 16.16
CA GLN A 128 -0.90 -9.60 15.15
C GLN A 128 -2.22 -8.90 15.52
N PHE A 129 -2.21 -7.57 15.54
CA PHE A 129 -3.44 -6.80 15.74
C PHE A 129 -4.08 -6.53 14.39
N THR A 130 -5.31 -7.04 14.20
CA THR A 130 -6.04 -6.84 12.95
C THR A 130 -7.35 -6.09 13.20
N SER A 131 -7.52 -4.99 12.48
CA SER A 131 -8.74 -4.20 12.41
C SER A 131 -9.34 -4.31 11.02
N HIS A 132 -10.65 -4.11 10.91
CA HIS A 132 -11.34 -4.14 9.62
C HIS A 132 -12.52 -3.16 9.58
N SER A 133 -12.87 -2.72 8.38
CA SER A 133 -14.08 -1.94 8.08
C SER A 133 -14.67 -2.38 6.74
N PRO A 134 -15.99 -2.29 6.53
CA PRO A 134 -16.57 -2.49 5.20
C PRO A 134 -16.05 -1.43 4.21
N ILE A 135 -16.02 -1.79 2.93
CA ILE A 135 -15.86 -0.85 1.82
C ILE A 135 -17.17 -0.08 1.65
N VAL A 136 -17.08 1.25 1.49
CA VAL A 136 -18.24 2.14 1.39
C VAL A 136 -18.38 2.77 0.01
N SER A 137 -17.29 2.82 -0.77
CA SER A 137 -17.20 3.47 -2.07
C SER A 137 -16.49 2.62 -3.12
N GLY A 138 -15.41 1.91 -2.74
CA GLY A 138 -14.48 1.25 -3.67
C GLY A 138 -13.44 2.18 -4.29
N GLU A 139 -13.49 3.49 -4.03
CA GLU A 139 -12.51 4.48 -4.50
C GLU A 139 -11.27 4.59 -3.59
N LEU A 140 -11.23 3.81 -2.50
CA LEU A 140 -10.18 3.72 -1.49
C LEU A 140 -10.03 4.96 -0.59
N GLY A 141 -10.05 6.19 -1.12
CA GLY A 141 -9.92 7.40 -0.29
C GLY A 141 -11.02 7.51 0.79
N GLU A 142 -12.28 7.38 0.37
CA GLU A 142 -13.44 7.38 1.28
C GLU A 142 -13.45 6.13 2.16
N ASP A 143 -13.00 4.98 1.63
CA ASP A 143 -12.96 3.73 2.38
C ASP A 143 -11.94 3.78 3.53
N PHE A 144 -10.75 4.35 3.31
CA PHE A 144 -9.77 4.57 4.38
C PHE A 144 -10.17 5.70 5.33
N THR A 145 -10.87 6.72 4.84
CA THR A 145 -11.49 7.73 5.70
C THR A 145 -12.47 7.08 6.68
N TYR A 146 -13.35 6.20 6.18
CA TYR A 146 -14.30 5.44 6.99
C TYR A 146 -13.61 4.45 7.94
N TYR A 147 -12.56 3.77 7.47
CA TYR A 147 -11.74 2.88 8.30
C TYR A 147 -11.17 3.60 9.53
N PHE A 148 -10.55 4.77 9.37
CA PHE A 148 -10.01 5.51 10.50
C PHE A 148 -11.12 5.96 11.47
N ALA A 149 -12.24 6.44 10.95
CA ALA A 149 -13.35 6.89 11.77
C ALA A 149 -13.97 5.75 12.60
N THR A 150 -14.10 4.55 12.03
CA THR A 150 -14.85 3.44 12.65
C THR A 150 -13.98 2.43 13.37
N SER A 151 -12.85 2.03 12.78
CA SER A 151 -11.97 1.00 13.36
C SER A 151 -10.94 1.60 14.31
N GLU A 152 -10.43 2.80 14.01
CA GLU A 152 -9.42 3.48 14.85
C GLU A 152 -10.04 4.53 15.77
N GLN A 153 -11.31 4.92 15.55
CA GLN A 153 -12.02 5.99 16.26
C GLN A 153 -11.29 7.34 16.17
N ILE A 154 -10.69 7.62 15.01
CA ILE A 154 -9.98 8.87 14.74
C ILE A 154 -10.70 9.59 13.59
N PRO A 155 -11.37 10.73 13.84
CA PRO A 155 -11.92 11.56 12.78
C PRO A 155 -10.80 11.96 11.81
N SER A 156 -10.94 11.51 10.56
CA SER A 156 -9.88 11.60 9.56
C SER A 156 -10.42 11.99 8.20
N SER A 157 -9.55 12.48 7.33
CA SER A 157 -9.80 12.63 5.91
C SER A 157 -8.59 12.12 5.12
N VAL A 158 -8.85 11.33 4.08
CA VAL A 158 -7.82 10.70 3.27
C VAL A 158 -8.01 11.08 1.80
N GLY A 159 -7.04 11.81 1.26
CA GLY A 159 -7.00 12.16 -0.16
C GLY A 159 -5.94 11.36 -0.88
N LEU A 160 -6.32 10.65 -1.94
CA LEU A 160 -5.41 9.82 -2.73
C LEU A 160 -5.55 10.14 -4.21
N GLY A 161 -4.43 10.25 -4.92
CA GLY A 161 -4.40 10.57 -6.34
C GLY A 161 -3.39 9.73 -7.08
N VAL A 162 -3.81 9.20 -8.23
CA VAL A 162 -2.92 8.57 -9.21
C VAL A 162 -3.33 9.08 -10.59
N LEU A 163 -2.35 9.50 -11.39
CA LEU A 163 -2.49 9.87 -12.78
C LEU A 163 -1.62 8.94 -13.62
N VAL A 164 -2.25 8.29 -14.58
CA VAL A 164 -1.62 7.32 -15.48
C VAL A 164 -1.52 7.95 -16.87
N ASP A 165 -0.36 7.84 -17.49
CA ASP A 165 -0.13 8.28 -18.86
C ASP A 165 -0.61 7.24 -19.88
N THR A 166 -0.64 7.61 -21.15
CA THR A 166 -1.07 6.80 -22.29
C THR A 166 -0.20 5.58 -22.56
N ASP A 167 1.03 5.56 -22.05
CA ASP A 167 1.95 4.41 -22.11
C ASP A 167 1.84 3.47 -20.88
N ASN A 168 0.81 3.67 -20.05
CA ASN A 168 0.57 3.02 -18.75
C ASN A 168 1.56 3.39 -17.64
N SER A 169 2.50 4.31 -17.86
CA SER A 169 3.38 4.80 -16.79
C SER A 169 2.63 5.72 -15.83
N VAL A 170 3.17 5.85 -14.61
CA VAL A 170 2.60 6.75 -13.59
C VAL A 170 3.19 8.15 -13.79
N LEU A 171 2.34 9.12 -14.13
CA LEU A 171 2.73 10.52 -14.28
C LEU A 171 2.79 11.24 -12.93
N ALA A 172 1.87 10.90 -12.02
CA ALA A 172 1.82 11.47 -10.68
C ALA A 172 1.08 10.53 -9.72
N ALA A 173 1.65 10.26 -8.55
CA ALA A 173 0.97 9.58 -7.46
C ALA A 173 1.34 10.20 -6.11
N GLY A 174 0.37 10.20 -5.19
CA GLY A 174 0.55 10.69 -3.83
C GLY A 174 -0.77 10.94 -3.12
N GLY A 175 -0.69 11.50 -1.93
CA GLY A 175 -1.84 11.59 -1.05
C GLY A 175 -1.57 12.34 0.25
N PHE A 176 -2.62 12.47 1.04
CA PHE A 176 -2.56 12.98 2.40
C PHE A 176 -3.48 12.18 3.34
N ILE A 177 -3.15 12.22 4.63
CA ILE A 177 -4.04 11.84 5.73
C ILE A 177 -4.07 13.00 6.72
N ILE A 178 -5.27 13.49 7.03
CA ILE A 178 -5.52 14.48 8.07
C ILE A 178 -6.28 13.79 9.20
N GLN A 179 -5.88 14.05 10.44
CA GLN A 179 -6.51 13.46 11.62
C GLN A 179 -6.69 14.52 12.69
N VAL A 180 -7.91 14.60 13.22
CA VAL A 180 -8.26 15.51 14.32
C VAL A 180 -7.84 14.87 15.64
N LEU A 181 -7.16 15.61 16.50
CA LEU A 181 -6.78 15.14 17.83
C LEU A 181 -7.94 15.29 18.84
N PRO A 182 -7.97 14.51 19.95
CA PRO A 182 -9.11 14.47 20.88
C PRO A 182 -9.56 15.82 21.48
N ASP A 183 -8.66 16.80 21.55
CA ASP A 183 -8.91 18.12 22.16
C ASP A 183 -9.04 19.24 21.11
N ALA A 184 -9.38 18.90 19.87
CA ALA A 184 -9.59 19.90 18.82
C ALA A 184 -10.91 20.67 19.01
N ASP A 185 -10.88 21.97 18.74
CA ASP A 185 -12.06 22.82 18.75
C ASP A 185 -13.01 22.43 17.60
N GLU A 186 -14.33 22.42 17.83
CA GLU A 186 -15.32 22.06 16.81
C GLU A 186 -15.20 22.93 15.54
N ASP A 187 -14.86 24.22 15.70
CA ASP A 187 -14.66 25.16 14.59
C ASP A 187 -13.52 24.74 13.64
N ILE A 188 -12.51 23.98 14.13
CA ILE A 188 -11.40 23.49 13.31
C ILE A 188 -11.85 22.37 12.38
N VAL A 189 -12.80 21.53 12.82
CA VAL A 189 -13.35 20.44 11.99
C VAL A 189 -14.09 21.04 10.79
N ASP A 190 -15.00 21.97 11.03
CA ASP A 190 -15.76 22.68 9.98
C ASP A 190 -14.85 23.43 9.00
N LEU A 191 -13.77 24.03 9.51
CA LEU A 191 -12.77 24.70 8.68
C LEU A 191 -12.05 23.69 7.76
N MET A 192 -11.65 22.55 8.31
CA MET A 192 -10.94 21.52 7.56
C MET A 192 -11.78 20.88 6.47
N GLU A 193 -13.04 20.56 6.75
CA GLU A 193 -13.96 20.04 5.74
C GLU A 193 -14.05 20.99 4.53
N LYS A 194 -14.27 22.29 4.78
CA LYS A 194 -14.34 23.31 3.73
C LYS A 194 -13.05 23.43 2.92
N GLN A 195 -11.89 23.38 3.58
CA GLN A 195 -10.60 23.45 2.88
C GLN A 195 -10.35 22.21 2.02
N ILE A 196 -10.68 21.03 2.53
CA ILE A 196 -10.52 19.77 1.80
C ILE A 196 -11.44 19.73 0.59
N GLU A 197 -12.70 20.15 0.73
CA GLU A 197 -13.64 20.25 -0.39
C GLU A 197 -13.19 21.24 -1.47
N ALA A 198 -12.54 22.34 -1.07
CA ALA A 198 -11.99 23.34 -1.99
C ALA A 198 -10.67 22.90 -2.65
N THR A 199 -10.02 21.85 -2.13
CA THR A 199 -8.71 21.40 -2.61
C THR A 199 -8.84 20.69 -3.97
N PRO A 200 -8.05 21.08 -4.98
CA PRO A 200 -8.02 20.36 -6.26
C PRO A 200 -7.62 18.88 -6.09
N PRO A 201 -7.95 17.99 -7.04
CA PRO A 201 -7.54 16.59 -6.97
C PRO A 201 -6.02 16.45 -6.74
N ILE A 202 -5.62 15.61 -5.78
CA ILE A 202 -4.22 15.50 -5.36
C ILE A 202 -3.27 15.15 -6.52
N SER A 203 -3.68 14.25 -7.41
CA SER A 203 -2.87 13.90 -8.58
C SER A 203 -2.59 15.09 -9.50
N LYS A 204 -3.49 16.10 -9.54
CA LYS A 204 -3.30 17.34 -10.30
C LYS A 204 -2.38 18.33 -9.59
N LEU A 205 -2.35 18.35 -8.26
CA LEU A 205 -1.36 19.14 -7.53
C LEU A 205 0.06 18.58 -7.78
N ILE A 206 0.21 17.26 -7.70
CA ILE A 206 1.50 16.59 -7.91
C ILE A 206 1.96 16.72 -9.37
N GLU A 207 1.06 16.57 -10.36
CA GLU A 207 1.36 16.83 -11.77
C GLU A 207 1.90 18.25 -12.00
N ARG A 208 1.40 19.24 -11.23
CA ARG A 208 1.87 20.64 -11.28
C ARG A 208 3.16 20.89 -10.50
N GLY A 209 3.76 19.85 -9.90
CA GLY A 209 5.01 19.93 -9.17
C GLY A 209 4.89 20.36 -7.71
N TYR A 210 3.70 20.27 -7.11
CA TYR A 210 3.54 20.51 -5.67
C TYR A 210 4.29 19.45 -4.88
N SER A 211 5.06 19.89 -3.89
CA SER A 211 5.67 19.01 -2.90
C SER A 211 4.65 18.56 -1.85
N PRO A 212 4.94 17.51 -1.05
CA PRO A 212 4.17 17.16 0.13
C PRO A 212 3.87 18.36 1.05
N GLU A 213 4.83 19.23 1.32
CA GLU A 213 4.63 20.47 2.08
C GLU A 213 3.66 21.42 1.37
N GLY A 214 3.77 21.57 0.05
CA GLY A 214 2.83 22.37 -0.75
C GLY A 214 1.39 21.82 -0.72
N ILE A 215 1.22 20.50 -0.63
CA ILE A 215 -0.09 19.86 -0.42
C ILE A 215 -0.63 20.24 0.97
N ILE A 216 0.20 20.11 2.01
CA ILE A 216 -0.17 20.48 3.39
C ILE A 216 -0.54 21.96 3.47
N GLU A 217 0.26 22.84 2.86
CA GLU A 217 0.02 24.28 2.82
C GLU A 217 -1.31 24.60 2.13
N THR A 218 -1.63 23.92 1.02
CA THR A 218 -2.90 24.09 0.30
C THR A 218 -4.09 23.74 1.19
N ILE A 219 -4.01 22.65 1.96
CA ILE A 219 -5.12 22.18 2.80
C ILE A 219 -5.24 22.97 4.10
N THR A 220 -4.12 23.41 4.68
CA THR A 220 -4.09 24.10 5.98
C THR A 220 -4.15 25.62 5.86
N GLY A 221 -4.06 26.17 4.64
CA GLY A 221 -3.94 27.62 4.43
C GLY A 221 -2.65 28.21 5.01
N GLY A 222 -1.62 27.38 5.23
CA GLY A 222 -0.32 27.76 5.78
C GLY A 222 -0.19 27.69 7.31
N ASP A 223 -1.25 27.32 8.04
CA ASP A 223 -1.18 27.13 9.50
C ASP A 223 -0.71 25.70 9.87
N TYR A 224 0.58 25.42 9.63
CA TYR A 224 1.19 24.14 9.95
C TYR A 224 2.64 24.24 10.46
N GLN A 225 3.07 23.20 11.17
CA GLN A 225 4.41 22.98 11.64
C GLN A 225 4.92 21.62 11.16
N LEU A 226 6.02 21.63 10.41
CA LEU A 226 6.70 20.41 9.99
C LEU A 226 7.36 19.72 11.19
N LEU A 227 7.24 18.40 11.25
CA LEU A 227 7.86 17.57 12.28
C LEU A 227 9.03 16.76 11.71
N GLU A 228 8.81 16.09 10.59
CA GLU A 228 9.76 15.16 10.00
C GLU A 228 9.49 14.98 8.50
N ASN A 229 10.53 14.67 7.74
CA ASN A 229 10.41 14.08 6.42
C ASN A 229 11.32 12.85 6.30
N HIS A 230 10.94 11.88 5.46
CA HIS A 230 11.77 10.72 5.15
C HIS A 230 11.47 10.21 3.73
N PRO A 231 12.46 9.61 3.05
CA PRO A 231 12.26 9.03 1.73
C PRO A 231 11.27 7.88 1.78
N VAL A 232 10.56 7.65 0.67
CA VAL A 232 9.70 6.48 0.50
C VAL A 232 10.07 5.78 -0.80
N GLN A 233 9.96 4.45 -0.82
CA GLN A 233 10.40 3.68 -1.97
C GLN A 233 9.69 2.32 -2.07
N PHE A 234 9.67 1.79 -3.30
CA PHE A 234 9.31 0.39 -3.50
C PHE A 234 10.45 -0.48 -2.99
N HIS A 235 10.16 -1.39 -2.05
CA HIS A 235 11.16 -2.32 -1.55
C HIS A 235 10.54 -3.69 -1.23
N CYS A 236 11.07 -4.73 -1.88
CA CYS A 236 10.72 -6.10 -1.57
C CYS A 236 11.96 -6.86 -1.08
N PRO A 237 11.98 -7.35 0.17
CA PRO A 237 13.15 -8.03 0.74
C PRO A 237 13.24 -9.51 0.32
N CYS A 238 12.56 -9.92 -0.75
CA CYS A 238 12.62 -11.30 -1.25
C CYS A 238 14.04 -11.62 -1.74
N SER A 239 14.43 -12.87 -1.55
CA SER A 239 15.66 -13.43 -2.09
C SER A 239 15.43 -14.91 -2.36
N LYS A 240 16.32 -15.52 -3.16
CA LYS A 240 16.30 -16.96 -3.41
C LYS A 240 16.31 -17.75 -2.09
N ASP A 241 17.16 -17.34 -1.15
CA ASP A 241 17.23 -17.96 0.20
C ASP A 241 15.91 -17.88 0.96
N ARG A 242 15.24 -16.71 0.97
CA ARG A 242 13.98 -16.55 1.69
C ARG A 242 12.88 -17.39 1.08
N ILE A 243 12.84 -17.48 -0.25
CA ILE A 243 11.85 -18.30 -0.96
C ILE A 243 12.13 -19.79 -0.74
N GLY A 244 13.40 -20.20 -0.79
CA GLY A 244 13.82 -21.55 -0.45
C GLY A 244 13.38 -21.95 0.96
N ARG A 245 13.51 -21.05 1.95
CA ARG A 245 13.00 -21.29 3.32
C ARG A 245 11.49 -21.48 3.38
N SER A 246 10.72 -20.78 2.52
CA SER A 246 9.28 -21.00 2.43
C SER A 246 8.93 -22.36 1.80
N MET A 247 9.74 -22.85 0.86
CA MET A 247 9.56 -24.17 0.23
C MET A 247 9.75 -25.33 1.23
N ILE A 248 10.54 -25.16 2.29
CA ILE A 248 10.70 -26.16 3.35
C ILE A 248 9.33 -26.59 3.92
N GLY A 249 8.38 -25.65 4.00
CA GLY A 249 7.03 -25.92 4.49
C GLY A 249 6.18 -26.83 3.60
N LEU A 250 6.58 -27.09 2.35
CA LEU A 250 5.90 -28.01 1.43
C LEU A 250 6.15 -29.48 1.80
N GLY A 251 7.27 -29.76 2.47
CA GLY A 251 7.69 -31.11 2.84
C GLY A 251 8.66 -31.75 1.84
N SER A 252 9.41 -32.72 2.34
CA SER A 252 10.53 -33.35 1.62
C SER A 252 10.08 -34.14 0.39
N GLU A 253 8.90 -34.76 0.43
CA GLU A 253 8.31 -35.51 -0.69
C GLU A 253 7.95 -34.60 -1.87
N GLU A 254 7.31 -33.46 -1.60
CA GLU A 254 6.93 -32.48 -2.63
C GLU A 254 8.18 -31.90 -3.31
N ILE A 255 9.20 -31.54 -2.53
CA ILE A 255 10.48 -31.06 -3.07
C ILE A 255 11.19 -32.15 -3.89
N GLN A 256 11.10 -33.41 -3.47
CA GLN A 256 11.67 -34.53 -4.21
C GLN A 256 11.00 -34.71 -5.58
N SER A 257 9.68 -34.52 -5.65
CA SER A 257 8.93 -34.56 -6.92
C SER A 257 9.47 -33.52 -7.92
N MET A 258 9.64 -32.27 -7.48
CA MET A 258 10.20 -31.19 -8.32
C MET A 258 11.58 -31.55 -8.89
N ILE A 259 12.42 -32.24 -8.11
CA ILE A 259 13.74 -32.69 -8.57
C ILE A 259 13.63 -33.76 -9.65
N THR A 260 12.76 -34.76 -9.46
CA THR A 260 12.71 -35.94 -10.33
C THR A 260 11.84 -35.78 -11.56
N GLU A 261 10.75 -35.03 -11.45
CA GLU A 261 9.76 -34.87 -12.51
C GLU A 261 10.06 -33.64 -13.37
N ASP A 262 10.40 -32.51 -12.74
CA ASP A 262 10.58 -31.22 -13.42
C ASP A 262 12.05 -30.84 -13.64
N GLY A 263 12.99 -31.49 -12.93
CA GLY A 263 14.42 -31.22 -13.04
C GLY A 263 14.86 -29.88 -12.44
N GLY A 264 14.03 -29.29 -11.58
CA GLY A 264 14.19 -27.96 -11.00
C GLY A 264 12.84 -27.34 -10.64
N ALA A 265 12.85 -26.09 -10.20
CA ALA A 265 11.62 -25.32 -9.97
C ALA A 265 11.81 -23.86 -10.37
N GLU A 266 10.80 -23.27 -11.03
CA GLU A 266 10.70 -21.84 -11.22
C GLU A 266 9.61 -21.30 -10.30
N THR A 267 9.88 -20.18 -9.63
CA THR A 267 8.90 -19.50 -8.79
C THR A 267 9.02 -17.99 -8.93
N GLN A 268 7.93 -17.30 -8.61
CA GLN A 268 7.85 -15.86 -8.70
C GLN A 268 7.38 -15.27 -7.37
N CYS A 269 8.04 -14.19 -6.93
CA CYS A 269 7.56 -13.43 -5.79
C CYS A 269 6.29 -12.65 -6.15
N HIS A 270 5.16 -12.97 -5.53
CA HIS A 270 3.89 -12.27 -5.75
C HIS A 270 3.95 -10.75 -5.51
N PHE A 271 4.81 -10.28 -4.61
CA PHE A 271 4.92 -8.85 -4.28
C PHE A 271 5.72 -8.01 -5.27
N CYS A 272 6.65 -8.60 -6.01
CA CYS A 272 7.58 -7.81 -6.83
C CYS A 272 7.87 -8.42 -8.21
N ASN A 273 7.23 -9.54 -8.52
CA ASN A 273 7.33 -10.28 -9.76
C ASN A 273 8.74 -10.81 -10.11
N ALA A 274 9.68 -10.76 -9.17
CA ALA A 274 11.02 -11.33 -9.35
C ALA A 274 10.92 -12.85 -9.51
N GLN A 275 11.55 -13.37 -10.58
CA GLN A 275 11.65 -14.79 -10.87
C GLN A 275 12.88 -15.38 -10.17
N TYR A 276 12.72 -16.61 -9.70
CA TYR A 276 13.76 -17.38 -9.03
C TYR A 276 13.75 -18.80 -9.57
N ASP A 277 14.87 -19.17 -10.18
CA ASP A 277 15.12 -20.54 -10.63
C ASP A 277 15.88 -21.31 -9.54
N PHE A 278 15.36 -22.49 -9.22
CA PHE A 278 15.98 -23.46 -8.33
C PHE A 278 16.46 -24.65 -9.16
N SER A 279 17.78 -24.82 -9.18
CA SER A 279 18.41 -26.00 -9.74
C SER A 279 18.17 -27.23 -8.86
N ILE A 280 18.48 -28.42 -9.39
CA ILE A 280 18.47 -29.66 -8.61
C ILE A 280 19.33 -29.53 -7.34
N GLU A 281 20.50 -28.89 -7.44
CA GLU A 281 21.40 -28.69 -6.30
C GLU A 281 20.77 -27.79 -5.24
N ASP A 282 20.10 -26.69 -5.64
CA ASP A 282 19.38 -25.82 -4.70
C ASP A 282 18.27 -26.59 -3.99
N LEU A 283 17.47 -27.37 -4.73
CA LEU A 283 16.36 -28.15 -4.18
C LEU A 283 16.84 -29.29 -3.27
N GLN A 284 18.01 -29.87 -3.53
CA GLN A 284 18.62 -30.85 -2.63
C GLN A 284 18.90 -30.25 -1.26
N HIS A 285 19.47 -29.03 -1.21
CA HIS A 285 19.69 -28.32 0.05
C HIS A 285 18.38 -28.01 0.78
N VAL A 286 17.36 -27.52 0.07
CA VAL A 286 16.04 -27.25 0.67
C VAL A 286 15.38 -28.54 1.20
N LYS A 287 15.52 -29.65 0.48
CA LYS A 287 14.99 -30.96 0.89
C LYS A 287 15.66 -31.49 2.16
N GLU A 288 16.97 -31.32 2.29
CA GLU A 288 17.71 -31.69 3.51
C GLU A 288 17.19 -30.92 4.73
N GLU A 289 16.93 -29.62 4.59
CA GLU A 289 16.34 -28.82 5.66
C GLU A 289 14.89 -29.25 5.98
N ALA A 290 14.10 -29.61 4.96
CA ALA A 290 12.73 -30.11 5.13
C ALA A 290 12.70 -31.44 5.90
N LEU A 291 13.56 -32.39 5.54
CA LEU A 291 13.72 -33.66 6.26
C LEU A 291 14.09 -33.41 7.73
N ALA A 292 15.05 -32.53 7.99
CA ALA A 292 15.45 -32.19 9.35
C ALA A 292 14.31 -31.52 10.15
N GLN A 293 13.41 -30.77 9.50
CA GLN A 293 12.24 -30.19 10.15
C GLN A 293 11.16 -31.24 10.44
N GLU A 294 10.95 -32.20 9.54
CA GLU A 294 10.02 -33.31 9.71
C GLU A 294 10.45 -34.22 10.87
N GLU A 295 11.73 -34.58 10.94
CA GLU A 295 12.30 -35.39 12.02
C GLU A 295 12.18 -34.75 13.40
N ARG A 296 12.19 -33.40 13.49
CA ARG A 296 12.00 -32.68 14.76
C ARG A 296 10.53 -32.63 15.21
N LYS A 297 9.59 -32.88 14.30
CA LYS A 297 8.15 -32.85 14.56
C LYS A 297 7.57 -34.24 14.84
N GLY A 298 8.25 -35.30 14.40
CA GLY A 298 7.91 -36.70 14.69
C GLY A 298 8.45 -37.18 16.04
#